data_AF-A0A0E3ZAJ6-F1
#
_entry.id   AF-A0A0E3ZAJ6-F1
#
_cell.length_a   1.000
_cell.length_b   1.000
_cell.length_c   1.000
_cell.angle_alpha   90.00
_cell.angle_beta   90.00
_cell.angle_gamma   90.00
#
_symmetry.space_group_name_H-M   'P 1'
#
loop_
_entity.id
_entity.type
_entity.pdbx_description
1 polymer ?
#
loop_
_entity_poly.entity_id
_entity_poly.type
_entity_poly.pdbx_seq_one_letter_code
_entity_poly.pdbx_strand_id
1 'polypeptide(L)'
;MKKILTVLLATVTLAVSSFSHGHFKRPEFKEGTEKVYVTYKDKSNLPLKLIIAKTKDTNLDVAYVWGWGRIFIVKTKYGYADRNGNFDIIKTKKGDLIIKANVTMMDIDKGEFFHSTYGYLHSHVYPKLSENKIKIEDKDYEVVKFDPVGPYDKSVMYKEKDGKFTYLYIPKPMGPGYKVPDMAEFKFTAKLHREK
;
A
#
# COMPACT_ATOMS: atom_id res chain seq x y z
N MET A 1 24.88 -19.44 35.31
CA MET A 1 23.81 -19.82 34.35
C MET A 1 22.75 -18.74 34.14
N LYS A 2 22.19 -18.10 35.18
CA LYS A 2 21.15 -17.05 35.04
C LYS A 2 21.57 -15.87 34.13
N LYS A 3 22.81 -15.36 34.27
CA LYS A 3 23.30 -14.21 33.48
C LYS A 3 23.44 -14.48 31.97
N ILE A 4 23.81 -15.70 31.58
CA ILE A 4 23.96 -16.09 30.16
C ILE A 4 22.59 -16.21 29.49
N LEU A 5 21.61 -16.78 30.20
CA LEU A 5 20.24 -16.92 29.71
C LEU A 5 19.58 -15.53 29.49
N THR A 6 19.85 -14.57 30.37
CA THR A 6 19.34 -13.19 30.23
C THR A 6 19.95 -12.47 29.02
N VAL A 7 21.25 -12.66 28.76
CA VAL A 7 21.90 -12.09 27.56
C VAL A 7 21.36 -12.74 26.29
N LEU A 8 21.16 -14.06 26.28
CA LEU A 8 20.59 -14.77 25.13
C LEU A 8 19.17 -14.30 24.82
N LEU A 9 18.31 -14.17 25.85
CA LEU A 9 16.96 -13.64 25.67
C LEU A 9 16.99 -12.21 25.13
N ALA A 10 17.86 -11.34 25.66
CA ALA A 10 17.99 -9.97 25.17
C ALA A 10 18.42 -9.92 23.70
N THR A 11 19.36 -10.75 23.27
CA THR A 11 19.77 -10.85 21.85
C THR A 11 18.68 -11.41 20.94
N VAL A 12 17.89 -12.37 21.42
CA VAL A 12 16.74 -12.90 20.66
C VAL A 12 15.64 -11.85 20.55
N THR A 13 15.37 -11.09 21.63
CA THR A 13 14.37 -10.02 21.63
C THR A 13 14.79 -8.86 20.71
N LEU A 14 16.07 -8.48 20.74
CA LEU A 14 16.63 -7.47 19.83
C LEU A 14 16.61 -7.93 18.37
N ALA A 15 16.98 -9.19 18.09
CA ALA A 15 16.88 -9.76 16.75
C ALA A 15 15.43 -9.74 16.24
N VAL A 16 14.47 -10.22 17.02
CA VAL A 16 13.04 -10.26 16.63
C VAL A 16 12.46 -8.85 16.45
N SER A 17 12.86 -7.87 17.27
CA SER A 17 12.43 -6.47 17.11
C SER A 17 13.03 -5.78 15.87
N SER A 18 14.22 -6.19 15.44
CA SER A 18 14.82 -5.70 14.19
C SER A 18 14.21 -6.33 12.92
N PHE A 19 13.58 -7.51 13.05
CA PHE A 19 12.84 -8.16 11.95
C PHE A 19 11.41 -7.64 11.79
N SER A 20 10.77 -7.11 12.84
CA SER A 20 9.37 -6.65 12.77
C SER A 20 9.19 -5.24 12.20
N HIS A 21 10.25 -4.42 12.17
CA HIS A 21 10.13 -2.99 11.87
C HIS A 21 10.95 -2.48 10.66
N GLY A 22 11.62 -3.34 9.89
CA GLY A 22 12.72 -2.88 9.01
C GLY A 22 12.65 -3.19 7.52
N HIS A 23 12.41 -4.44 7.10
CA HIS A 23 12.78 -4.82 5.73
C HIS A 23 11.88 -5.90 5.12
N PHE A 24 10.81 -5.48 4.44
CA PHE A 24 10.22 -6.33 3.41
C PHE A 24 11.26 -6.52 2.31
N LYS A 25 11.95 -7.67 2.31
CA LYS A 25 12.93 -8.01 1.26
C LYS A 25 12.20 -7.92 -0.08
N ARG A 26 12.68 -7.03 -0.97
CA ARG A 26 12.20 -6.93 -2.36
C ARG A 26 12.15 -8.35 -2.96
N PRO A 27 11.08 -8.72 -3.70
CA PRO A 27 11.03 -10.05 -4.32
C PRO A 27 12.23 -10.25 -5.24
N GLU A 28 12.82 -11.44 -5.21
CA GLU A 28 13.82 -11.83 -6.21
C GLU A 28 13.11 -12.07 -7.54
N PHE A 29 13.49 -11.29 -8.55
CA PHE A 29 12.91 -11.38 -9.88
C PHE A 29 13.74 -12.29 -10.76
N LYS A 30 13.06 -12.96 -11.69
CA LYS A 30 13.72 -13.69 -12.75
C LYS A 30 14.40 -12.71 -13.69
N GLU A 31 15.68 -12.94 -13.94
CA GLU A 31 16.50 -12.08 -14.81
C GLU A 31 15.83 -11.85 -16.17
N GLY A 32 15.92 -10.61 -16.67
CA GLY A 32 15.34 -10.20 -17.96
C GLY A 32 13.81 -10.07 -17.99
N THR A 33 13.09 -10.37 -16.91
CA THR A 33 11.63 -10.21 -16.87
C THR A 33 11.16 -8.85 -16.39
N GLU A 34 12.06 -8.07 -15.78
CA GLU A 34 11.75 -6.79 -15.16
C GLU A 34 11.40 -5.72 -16.19
N LYS A 35 10.24 -5.11 -16.01
CA LYS A 35 9.82 -3.90 -16.71
C LYS A 35 9.53 -2.83 -15.68
N VAL A 36 10.33 -1.78 -15.71
CA VAL A 36 10.25 -0.68 -14.76
C VAL A 36 9.44 0.45 -15.36
N TYR A 37 8.51 0.98 -14.57
CA TYR A 37 7.65 2.09 -14.91
C TYR A 37 7.70 3.12 -13.79
N VAL A 38 7.71 4.38 -14.16
CA VAL A 38 7.69 5.50 -13.21
C VAL A 38 6.54 6.42 -13.58
N THR A 39 5.93 7.03 -12.57
CA THR A 39 4.84 7.97 -12.78
C THR A 39 5.30 9.18 -13.57
N TYR A 40 4.43 9.70 -14.43
CA TYR A 40 4.67 10.99 -15.07
C TYR A 40 4.90 12.07 -14.00
N LYS A 41 5.87 12.96 -14.24
CA LYS A 41 6.14 14.13 -13.39
C LYS A 41 5.04 15.18 -13.58
N ASP A 42 3.83 14.86 -13.12
CA ASP A 42 2.71 15.78 -13.03
C ASP A 42 2.19 15.82 -11.59
N LYS A 43 1.51 16.92 -11.23
CA LYS A 43 1.01 17.12 -9.86
C LYS A 43 -0.14 16.18 -9.49
N SER A 44 -0.79 15.55 -10.46
CA SER A 44 -1.96 14.70 -10.24
C SER A 44 -1.61 13.26 -9.92
N ASN A 45 -0.38 12.82 -10.21
CA ASN A 45 0.07 11.48 -9.85
C ASN A 45 0.73 11.47 -8.47
N LEU A 46 0.41 10.44 -7.71
CA LEU A 46 1.28 10.01 -6.62
C LEU A 46 2.62 9.54 -7.22
N PRO A 47 3.79 10.02 -6.75
CA PRO A 47 5.08 9.57 -7.27
C PRO A 47 5.31 8.09 -6.96
N LEU A 48 5.37 7.24 -7.99
CA LEU A 48 5.52 5.79 -7.83
C LEU A 48 6.52 5.21 -8.83
N LYS A 49 7.21 4.16 -8.39
CA LYS A 49 8.02 3.27 -9.24
C LYS A 49 7.43 1.87 -9.17
N LEU A 50 6.95 1.38 -10.31
CA LEU A 50 6.34 0.07 -10.47
C LEU A 50 7.27 -0.85 -11.27
N ILE A 51 7.48 -2.06 -10.76
CA ILE A 51 8.19 -3.11 -11.46
C ILE A 51 7.20 -4.23 -11.78
N ILE A 52 7.03 -4.55 -13.05
CA ILE A 52 6.31 -5.76 -13.48
C ILE A 52 7.33 -6.80 -13.86
N ALA A 53 7.30 -7.96 -13.20
CA ALA A 53 8.29 -9.02 -13.38
C ALA A 53 7.69 -10.40 -13.07
N LYS A 54 8.49 -11.46 -13.28
CA LYS A 54 8.20 -12.79 -12.74
C LYS A 54 9.04 -13.06 -11.51
N THR A 55 8.45 -13.68 -10.49
CA THR A 55 9.21 -14.15 -9.32
C THR A 55 10.17 -15.27 -9.73
N LYS A 56 11.37 -15.29 -9.13
CA LYS A 56 12.39 -16.31 -9.40
C LYS A 56 11.92 -17.72 -8.99
N ASP A 57 11.34 -17.85 -7.81
CA ASP A 57 11.03 -19.16 -7.22
C ASP A 57 9.70 -19.75 -7.70
N THR A 58 8.68 -18.91 -7.91
CA THR A 58 7.31 -19.37 -8.24
C THR A 58 6.90 -19.07 -9.67
N ASN A 59 7.72 -18.33 -10.44
CA ASN A 59 7.45 -17.93 -11.82
C ASN A 59 6.09 -17.21 -12.01
N LEU A 60 5.57 -16.60 -10.95
CA LEU A 60 4.31 -15.87 -10.95
C LEU A 60 4.54 -14.44 -11.42
N ASP A 61 3.61 -13.91 -12.21
CA ASP A 61 3.61 -12.49 -12.57
C ASP A 61 3.30 -11.65 -11.33
N VAL A 62 4.14 -10.63 -11.10
CA VAL A 62 4.02 -9.71 -9.97
C VAL A 62 4.17 -8.27 -10.42
N ALA A 63 3.38 -7.40 -9.77
CA ALA A 63 3.57 -5.96 -9.76
C ALA A 63 4.18 -5.59 -8.40
N TYR A 64 5.36 -4.98 -8.40
CA TYR A 64 6.01 -4.48 -7.21
C TYR A 64 6.03 -2.96 -7.25
N VAL A 65 5.29 -2.32 -6.35
CA VAL A 65 5.37 -0.88 -6.13
C VAL A 65 6.51 -0.67 -5.13
N TRP A 66 7.57 -0.02 -5.61
CA TRP A 66 8.76 0.27 -4.79
C TRP A 66 8.34 0.97 -3.51
N GLY A 67 8.85 0.50 -2.36
CA GLY A 67 8.52 1.06 -1.06
C GLY A 67 7.12 0.75 -0.55
N TRP A 68 6.29 -0.02 -1.26
CA TRP A 68 4.90 -0.34 -0.88
C TRP A 68 4.59 -1.84 -0.90
N GLY A 69 5.31 -2.64 -1.68
CA GLY A 69 5.16 -4.09 -1.66
C GLY A 69 4.78 -4.70 -3.00
N ARG A 70 4.43 -5.99 -2.94
CA ARG A 70 4.26 -6.89 -4.09
C ARG A 70 2.82 -7.36 -4.24
N ILE A 71 2.30 -7.28 -5.45
CA ILE A 71 0.94 -7.65 -5.81
C ILE A 71 1.06 -8.78 -6.83
N PHE A 72 0.46 -9.93 -6.54
CA PHE A 72 0.35 -10.99 -7.53
C PHE A 72 -0.71 -10.61 -8.53
N ILE A 73 -0.36 -10.63 -9.81
CA ILE A 73 -1.22 -10.14 -10.87
C ILE A 73 -1.54 -11.26 -11.86
N VAL A 74 -2.72 -11.17 -12.45
CA VAL A 74 -3.18 -12.03 -13.54
C VAL A 74 -3.34 -11.18 -14.80
N LYS A 75 -2.95 -11.74 -15.94
CA LYS A 75 -3.06 -11.03 -17.22
C LYS A 75 -4.53 -10.95 -17.65
N THR A 76 -4.95 -9.77 -18.07
CA THR A 76 -6.30 -9.53 -18.62
C THR A 76 -6.21 -9.07 -20.08
N LYS A 77 -7.35 -8.94 -20.76
CA LYS A 77 -7.39 -8.39 -22.13
C LYS A 77 -6.85 -6.96 -22.24
N TYR A 78 -6.87 -6.19 -21.14
CA TYR A 78 -6.47 -4.78 -21.12
C TYR A 78 -5.17 -4.52 -20.37
N GLY A 79 -4.57 -5.52 -19.74
CA GLY A 79 -3.34 -5.37 -18.96
C GLY A 79 -3.24 -6.46 -17.90
N TYR A 80 -3.40 -6.08 -16.64
CA TYR A 80 -3.35 -6.97 -15.49
C TYR A 80 -4.36 -6.54 -14.42
N ALA A 81 -4.78 -7.49 -13.60
CA ALA A 81 -5.55 -7.25 -12.39
C ALA A 81 -4.94 -8.06 -11.24
N ASP A 82 -5.08 -7.61 -10.01
CA ASP A 82 -4.82 -8.46 -8.86
C ASP A 82 -5.97 -9.47 -8.66
N ARG A 83 -5.73 -10.47 -7.81
CA ARG A 83 -6.75 -11.50 -7.53
C ARG A 83 -7.87 -10.99 -6.62
N ASN A 84 -7.65 -9.91 -5.89
CA ASN A 84 -8.59 -9.41 -4.90
C ASN A 84 -9.41 -8.20 -5.38
N GLY A 85 -9.19 -7.72 -6.62
CA GLY A 85 -9.93 -6.62 -7.22
C GLY A 85 -9.55 -5.23 -6.66
N ASN A 86 -8.45 -5.14 -5.92
CA ASN A 86 -7.97 -3.91 -5.31
C ASN A 86 -6.97 -3.16 -6.19
N PHE A 87 -6.48 -3.78 -7.27
CA PHE A 87 -5.42 -3.21 -8.08
C PHE A 87 -5.54 -3.61 -9.56
N ASP A 88 -5.81 -2.63 -10.41
CA ASP A 88 -5.83 -2.79 -11.87
C ASP A 88 -4.64 -2.08 -12.52
N ILE A 89 -4.04 -2.75 -13.51
CA ILE A 89 -3.02 -2.19 -14.39
C ILE A 89 -3.54 -2.23 -15.82
N ILE A 90 -3.81 -1.08 -16.40
CA ILE A 90 -4.32 -0.96 -17.76
C ILE A 90 -3.18 -0.53 -18.67
N LYS A 91 -2.92 -1.32 -19.72
CA LYS A 91 -1.96 -0.97 -20.77
C LYS A 91 -2.59 -0.01 -21.77
N THR A 92 -1.91 1.09 -22.02
CA THR A 92 -2.28 2.02 -23.09
C THR A 92 -1.68 1.58 -24.43
N LYS A 93 -2.20 2.12 -25.54
CA LYS A 93 -1.68 1.85 -26.90
C LYS A 93 -0.21 2.26 -27.08
N LYS A 94 0.29 3.21 -26.27
CA LYS A 94 1.67 3.74 -26.36
C LYS A 94 2.68 2.95 -25.51
N GLY A 95 2.23 1.90 -24.81
CA GLY A 95 3.07 1.11 -23.90
C GLY A 95 3.13 1.65 -22.47
N ASP A 96 2.51 2.81 -22.21
CA ASP A 96 2.32 3.34 -20.86
C ASP A 96 1.29 2.52 -20.07
N LEU A 97 1.30 2.70 -18.75
CA LEU A 97 0.37 2.06 -17.83
C LEU A 97 -0.51 3.10 -17.13
N ILE A 98 -1.75 2.72 -16.86
CA ILE A 98 -2.61 3.38 -15.89
C ILE A 98 -2.81 2.38 -14.76
N ILE A 99 -2.41 2.75 -13.54
CA ILE A 99 -2.75 1.96 -12.36
C ILE A 99 -3.93 2.58 -11.64
N LYS A 100 -4.84 1.74 -11.20
CA LYS A 100 -5.94 2.11 -10.30
C LYS A 100 -5.84 1.22 -9.09
N ALA A 101 -5.71 1.81 -7.92
CA ALA A 101 -5.71 1.08 -6.67
C ALA A 101 -6.90 1.52 -5.83
N ASN A 102 -7.55 0.55 -5.20
CA ASN A 102 -8.51 0.75 -4.14
C ASN A 102 -8.17 -0.24 -3.02
N VAL A 103 -7.54 0.27 -1.97
CA VAL A 103 -6.94 -0.57 -0.93
C VAL A 103 -7.73 -0.35 0.34
N THR A 104 -8.42 -1.39 0.79
CA THR A 104 -9.04 -1.41 2.11
C THR A 104 -7.99 -1.71 3.17
N MET A 105 -8.08 -0.98 4.26
CA MET A 105 -7.10 -0.86 5.31
C MET A 105 -7.74 -1.09 6.68
N MET A 106 -7.05 -1.77 7.60
CA MET A 106 -7.58 -2.15 8.93
C MET A 106 -6.55 -1.89 10.04
N ASP A 107 -6.98 -1.84 11.30
CA ASP A 107 -6.13 -1.67 12.50
C ASP A 107 -5.39 -0.33 12.60
N ILE A 108 -5.99 0.76 12.09
CA ILE A 108 -5.39 2.11 12.05
C ILE A 108 -4.96 2.62 13.44
N ASP A 109 -5.71 2.27 14.48
CA ASP A 109 -5.51 2.74 15.86
C ASP A 109 -4.14 2.38 16.46
N LYS A 110 -3.43 1.37 15.93
CA LYS A 110 -2.17 0.86 16.51
C LYS A 110 -0.92 1.50 15.92
N GLY A 111 -1.03 2.37 14.91
CA GLY A 111 0.13 2.94 14.20
C GLY A 111 0.95 1.92 13.38
N GLU A 112 0.65 0.63 13.51
CA GLU A 112 1.17 -0.48 12.72
C GLU A 112 0.06 -1.04 11.84
N PHE A 113 0.32 -1.15 10.55
CA PHE A 113 -0.70 -1.38 9.53
C PHE A 113 -0.78 -2.86 9.09
N PHE A 114 -1.99 -3.46 9.06
CA PHE A 114 -2.22 -4.87 8.66
C PHE A 114 -2.94 -5.05 7.31
N HIS A 115 -2.60 -6.18 6.69
CA HIS A 115 -2.67 -6.60 5.29
C HIS A 115 -4.08 -6.82 4.69
N SER A 116 -4.21 -6.64 3.36
CA SER A 116 -5.20 -7.42 2.60
C SER A 116 -4.77 -8.90 2.58
N THR A 117 -5.71 -9.81 2.84
CA THR A 117 -5.46 -11.22 3.16
C THR A 117 -4.71 -12.03 2.08
N TYR A 118 -4.59 -11.54 0.84
CA TYR A 118 -3.73 -12.14 -0.20
C TYR A 118 -3.27 -11.07 -1.21
N GLY A 119 -2.00 -11.01 -1.60
CA GLY A 119 -1.51 -9.96 -2.50
C GLY A 119 -1.08 -8.70 -1.73
N TYR A 120 0.22 -8.64 -1.44
CA TYR A 120 0.81 -7.80 -0.42
C TYR A 120 1.13 -6.37 -0.92
N LEU A 121 0.13 -5.48 -0.97
CA LEU A 121 0.43 -4.05 -0.81
C LEU A 121 0.53 -3.77 0.70
N HIS A 122 1.74 -3.71 1.23
CA HIS A 122 1.99 -3.14 2.55
C HIS A 122 2.04 -1.63 2.34
N SER A 123 0.88 -0.99 2.35
CA SER A 123 0.85 0.45 2.22
C SER A 123 1.60 1.08 3.39
N HIS A 124 2.75 1.70 3.12
CA HIS A 124 3.42 2.63 4.03
C HIS A 124 2.64 3.94 4.11
N VAL A 125 1.32 3.84 4.29
CA VAL A 125 0.35 4.94 4.34
C VAL A 125 -0.05 5.10 5.79
N TYR A 126 0.48 6.12 6.45
CA TYR A 126 0.25 6.41 7.86
C TYR A 126 -0.64 7.66 7.99
N PRO A 127 -1.88 7.51 8.43
CA PRO A 127 -2.77 8.65 8.59
C PRO A 127 -2.36 9.49 9.81
N LYS A 128 -2.17 10.80 9.61
CA LYS A 128 -1.97 11.82 10.66
C LYS A 128 -3.17 12.78 10.63
N LEU A 129 -4.37 12.22 10.85
CA LEU A 129 -5.63 12.94 10.61
C LEU A 129 -5.79 14.18 11.50
N SER A 130 -5.24 14.17 12.72
CA SER A 130 -5.20 15.34 13.61
C SER A 130 -4.42 16.52 13.04
N GLU A 131 -3.47 16.26 12.13
CA GLU A 131 -2.68 17.27 11.42
C GLU A 131 -3.19 17.56 10.00
N ASN A 132 -4.31 16.95 9.59
CA ASN A 132 -4.78 16.95 8.19
C ASN A 132 -3.71 16.47 7.20
N LYS A 133 -2.98 15.42 7.57
CA LYS A 133 -1.93 14.82 6.73
C LYS A 133 -2.11 13.32 6.59
N ILE A 134 -1.65 12.78 5.48
CA ILE A 134 -1.42 11.36 5.27
C ILE A 134 0.04 11.20 4.86
N LYS A 135 0.83 10.48 5.66
CA LYS A 135 2.22 10.15 5.34
C LYS A 135 2.24 8.94 4.42
N ILE A 136 2.97 9.01 3.32
CA ILE A 136 3.20 7.89 2.42
C ILE A 136 4.71 7.74 2.21
N GLU A 137 5.26 6.57 2.52
CA GLU A 137 6.70 6.37 2.70
C GLU A 137 7.27 7.42 3.67
N ASP A 138 8.18 8.27 3.21
CA ASP A 138 8.80 9.35 4.00
C ASP A 138 8.22 10.74 3.72
N LYS A 139 7.11 10.83 2.96
CA LYS A 139 6.52 12.11 2.55
C LYS A 139 5.17 12.33 3.22
N ASP A 140 5.01 13.48 3.85
CA ASP A 140 3.71 13.93 4.35
C ASP A 140 2.93 14.63 3.21
N TYR A 141 1.70 14.18 2.97
CA TYR A 141 0.77 14.78 2.02
C TYR A 141 -0.35 15.48 2.77
N GLU A 142 -0.56 16.74 2.41
CA GLU A 142 -1.63 17.56 2.94
C GLU A 142 -2.98 17.13 2.37
N VAL A 143 -3.96 16.88 3.25
CA VAL A 143 -5.31 16.49 2.86
C VAL A 143 -6.34 17.48 3.39
N VAL A 144 -7.47 17.58 2.69
CA VAL A 144 -8.63 18.34 3.14
C VAL A 144 -9.77 17.37 3.40
N LYS A 145 -10.47 17.58 4.52
CA LYS A 145 -11.71 16.85 4.80
C LYS A 145 -12.76 17.24 3.77
N PHE A 146 -13.33 16.25 3.11
CA PHE A 146 -14.31 16.41 2.04
C PHE A 146 -15.58 15.66 2.45
N ASP A 147 -16.50 16.38 3.09
CA ASP A 147 -17.82 15.93 3.59
C ASP A 147 -17.88 14.65 4.45
N PRO A 148 -18.87 14.53 5.36
CA PRO A 148 -19.31 13.22 5.82
C PRO A 148 -19.87 12.46 4.60
N VAL A 149 -19.53 11.18 4.43
CA VAL A 149 -20.04 10.35 3.31
C VAL A 149 -21.57 10.10 3.40
N GLY A 150 -22.20 10.63 4.44
CA GLY A 150 -23.65 10.76 4.61
C GLY A 150 -23.97 11.03 6.07
N PRO A 151 -25.24 11.29 6.41
CA PRO A 151 -25.66 11.49 7.80
C PRO A 151 -25.68 10.18 8.63
N TYR A 152 -25.43 9.02 8.01
CA TYR A 152 -25.62 7.70 8.62
C TYR A 152 -24.32 7.02 9.06
N ASP A 153 -23.17 7.47 8.59
CA ASP A 153 -21.87 6.90 8.96
C ASP A 153 -20.93 7.99 9.46
N LYS A 154 -20.29 7.76 10.61
CA LYS A 154 -19.21 8.63 11.15
C LYS A 154 -17.94 8.63 10.27
N SER A 155 -18.01 8.01 9.09
CA SER A 155 -16.95 7.95 8.12
C SER A 155 -16.60 9.33 7.59
N VAL A 156 -15.30 9.57 7.41
CA VAL A 156 -14.77 10.85 6.97
C VAL A 156 -13.90 10.64 5.75
N MET A 157 -14.24 11.32 4.66
CA MET A 157 -13.39 11.33 3.47
C MET A 157 -12.39 12.48 3.53
N TYR A 158 -11.16 12.18 3.13
CA TYR A 158 -10.07 13.11 2.98
C TYR A 158 -9.57 13.05 1.53
N LYS A 159 -9.25 14.21 0.96
CA LYS A 159 -8.71 14.33 -0.39
C LYS A 159 -7.38 15.08 -0.34
N GLU A 160 -6.36 14.55 -1.01
CA GLU A 160 -5.08 15.25 -1.15
C GLU A 160 -5.25 16.54 -1.97
N LYS A 161 -4.51 17.61 -1.62
CA LYS A 161 -4.70 18.96 -2.18
C LYS A 161 -4.62 19.03 -3.71
N ASP A 162 -3.74 18.26 -4.34
CA ASP A 162 -3.62 18.19 -5.81
C ASP A 162 -4.47 17.05 -6.42
N GLY A 163 -5.26 16.35 -5.60
CA GLY A 163 -6.12 15.25 -6.02
C GLY A 163 -5.39 13.95 -6.32
N LYS A 164 -4.16 13.75 -5.80
CA LYS A 164 -3.36 12.54 -6.06
C LYS A 164 -4.02 11.26 -5.55
N PHE A 165 -4.74 11.35 -4.44
CA PHE A 165 -5.44 10.24 -3.81
C PHE A 165 -6.61 10.73 -2.95
N THR A 166 -7.45 9.77 -2.57
CA THR A 166 -8.48 9.91 -1.54
C THR A 166 -8.27 8.88 -0.44
N TYR A 167 -8.60 9.28 0.78
CA TYR A 167 -8.52 8.45 1.98
C TYR A 167 -9.87 8.51 2.69
N LEU A 168 -10.60 7.41 2.74
CA LEU A 168 -11.85 7.30 3.50
C LEU A 168 -11.53 6.66 4.84
N TYR A 169 -11.67 7.38 5.94
CA TYR A 169 -11.59 6.82 7.28
C TYR A 169 -12.96 6.30 7.71
N ILE A 170 -13.01 5.06 8.19
CA ILE A 170 -14.22 4.36 8.63
C ILE A 170 -13.97 3.97 10.10
N PRO A 171 -14.49 4.74 11.07
CA PRO A 171 -14.32 4.40 12.48
C PRO A 171 -15.06 3.10 12.79
N LYS A 172 -14.55 2.31 13.72
CA LYS A 172 -15.21 1.09 14.16
C LYS A 172 -16.66 1.34 14.63
N PRO A 173 -17.59 0.41 14.38
CA PRO A 173 -18.93 0.50 14.91
C PRO A 173 -18.90 0.58 16.44
N MET A 174 -19.64 1.53 17.03
CA MET A 174 -19.78 1.60 18.49
C MET A 174 -20.93 0.68 18.92
N GLY A 175 -20.64 -0.43 19.61
CA GLY A 175 -21.64 -1.31 20.18
C GLY A 175 -21.04 -2.47 20.99
N PRO A 176 -21.75 -3.02 21.99
CA PRO A 176 -21.27 -4.18 22.73
C PRO A 176 -21.08 -5.38 21.79
N GLY A 177 -19.90 -6.01 21.79
CA GLY A 177 -19.62 -7.25 21.06
C GLY A 177 -18.93 -7.09 19.69
N TYR A 178 -18.76 -5.87 19.17
CA TYR A 178 -18.00 -5.65 17.94
C TYR A 178 -16.49 -5.65 18.20
N LYS A 179 -15.75 -6.51 17.47
CA LYS A 179 -14.27 -6.62 17.54
C LYS A 179 -13.57 -6.08 16.28
N VAL A 180 -14.30 -5.37 15.42
CA VAL A 180 -13.74 -4.86 14.16
C VAL A 180 -12.93 -3.59 14.48
N PRO A 181 -11.65 -3.51 14.08
CA PRO A 181 -10.86 -2.30 14.27
C PRO A 181 -11.31 -1.19 13.32
N ASP A 182 -10.79 0.00 13.53
CA ASP A 182 -10.95 1.09 12.56
C ASP A 182 -10.40 0.68 11.19
N MET A 183 -11.10 1.14 10.15
CA MET A 183 -10.79 0.83 8.77
C MET A 183 -10.56 2.10 7.96
N ALA A 184 -9.94 1.95 6.80
CA ALA A 184 -9.90 2.99 5.81
C ALA A 184 -9.87 2.44 4.40
N GLU A 185 -10.16 3.29 3.43
CA GLU A 185 -9.94 2.99 2.03
C GLU A 185 -8.99 4.03 1.44
N PHE A 186 -7.89 3.57 0.87
CA PHE A 186 -6.95 4.39 0.14
C PHE A 186 -7.10 4.14 -1.35
N LYS A 187 -7.43 5.21 -2.09
CA LYS A 187 -7.69 5.12 -3.51
C LYS A 187 -6.87 6.13 -4.28
N PHE A 188 -6.23 5.66 -5.35
CA PHE A 188 -5.50 6.53 -6.26
C PHE A 188 -5.54 6.00 -7.69
N THR A 189 -5.21 6.88 -8.63
CA THR A 189 -4.96 6.53 -10.02
C THR A 189 -3.68 7.21 -10.44
N ALA A 190 -2.78 6.49 -11.09
CA ALA A 190 -1.54 7.08 -11.58
C ALA A 190 -1.26 6.63 -13.01
N LYS A 191 -0.71 7.55 -13.81
CA LYS A 191 -0.19 7.27 -15.15
C LYS A 191 1.32 7.04 -15.06
N LEU A 192 1.80 5.95 -15.63
CA LEU A 192 3.21 5.59 -15.64
C LEU A 192 3.72 5.39 -17.06
N HIS A 193 4.94 5.84 -17.30
CA HIS A 193 5.69 5.53 -18.51
C HIS A 193 6.84 4.58 -18.18
N ARG A 194 7.31 3.87 -19.20
CA ARG A 194 8.43 2.94 -19.04
C ARG A 194 9.73 3.71 -18.80
N GLU A 195 10.45 3.35 -17.74
CA GLU A 195 11.82 3.82 -17.52
C GLU A 195 12.72 3.09 -18.55
N LYS A 196 13.46 3.85 -19.36
CA LYS A 196 14.34 3.31 -20.41
C LYS A 196 15.61 2.72 -19.81
#